data_AF-A0A846NCH4-F1
#
_entry.id   AF-A0A846NCH4-F1
#
_cell.length_a   1.000
_cell.length_b   1.000
_cell.length_c   1.000
_cell.angle_alpha   90.00
_cell.angle_beta   90.00
_cell.angle_gamma   90.00
#
_symmetry.space_group_name_H-M   'P 1'
#
loop_
_entity.id
_entity.type
_entity.pdbx_description
1 polymer ?
#
loop_
_entity_poly.entity_id
_entity_poly.type
_entity_poly.pdbx_seq_one_letter_code
_entity_poly.pdbx_strand_id
1 'polypeptide(L)'
;RLESEAQEEDLDLIGCQALLLEMVMTYSINLLKTRELEEQLQESNEKFKSLINSSCDIICTAEKSGKWTFINQAAKKILGYEPADMVGRPSFDFIFPEDIKSAREAHESVVGEGKSLREHVNKWISKDGGTITLSWNIVPLRNRRGQIVGTHGVGRDITSRDKLEQRTRIELD
;
A
#
# COMPACT_ATOMS: atom_id res chain seq x y z
N ARG A 1 33.06 -56.83 32.38
CA ARG A 1 32.87 -55.56 33.10
C ARG A 1 33.42 -54.40 32.28
N LEU A 2 34.72 -54.40 31.95
CA LEU A 2 35.29 -53.42 31.00
C LEU A 2 34.66 -53.48 29.60
N GLU A 3 34.39 -54.67 29.07
CA GLU A 3 33.71 -54.81 27.76
C GLU A 3 32.24 -54.38 27.76
N SER A 4 31.55 -54.46 28.91
CA SER A 4 30.15 -54.02 29.01
C SER A 4 30.05 -52.51 29.17
N GLU A 5 30.99 -51.89 29.90
CA GLU A 5 31.08 -50.42 30.04
C GLU A 5 31.44 -49.76 28.71
N ALA A 6 32.36 -50.36 27.91
CA ALA A 6 32.68 -49.86 26.57
C ALA A 6 31.50 -49.96 25.59
N GLN A 7 30.69 -51.02 25.66
CA GLN A 7 29.46 -51.12 24.87
C GLN A 7 28.39 -50.12 25.29
N GLU A 8 28.31 -49.76 26.58
CA GLU A 8 27.39 -48.75 27.10
C GLU A 8 27.78 -47.34 26.64
N GLU A 9 29.07 -46.98 26.68
CA GLU A 9 29.59 -45.70 26.18
C GLU A 9 29.38 -45.53 24.67
N ASP A 10 29.54 -46.60 23.87
CA ASP A 10 29.28 -46.58 22.43
C ASP A 10 27.78 -46.39 22.11
N LEU A 11 26.88 -47.03 22.89
CA LEU A 11 25.43 -46.83 22.74
C LEU A 11 25.00 -45.40 23.09
N ASP A 12 25.58 -44.80 24.13
CA ASP A 12 25.33 -43.40 24.51
C ASP A 12 25.86 -42.42 23.45
N LEU A 13 27.04 -42.67 22.88
CA LEU A 13 27.60 -41.86 21.79
C LEU A 13 26.73 -41.93 20.52
N ILE A 14 26.24 -43.12 20.15
CA ILE A 14 25.32 -43.31 19.04
C ILE A 14 23.99 -42.58 19.31
N GLY A 15 23.47 -42.65 20.54
CA GLY A 15 22.27 -41.92 20.96
C GLY A 15 22.44 -40.41 20.86
N CYS A 16 23.58 -39.88 21.32
CA CYS A 16 23.91 -38.46 21.20
C CYS A 16 24.06 -38.02 19.73
N GLN A 17 24.69 -38.83 18.87
CA GLN A 17 24.81 -38.55 17.45
C GLN A 17 23.45 -38.55 16.74
N ALA A 18 22.56 -39.48 17.08
CA ALA A 18 21.21 -39.52 16.54
C ALA A 18 20.39 -38.28 16.92
N LEU A 19 20.43 -37.86 18.19
CA LEU A 19 19.76 -36.63 18.66
C LEU A 19 20.31 -35.37 17.98
N LEU A 20 21.64 -35.30 17.80
CA LEU A 20 22.28 -34.19 17.09
C LEU A 20 21.81 -34.13 15.63
N LEU A 21 21.71 -35.29 14.96
CA LEU A 21 21.26 -35.37 13.57
C LEU A 21 19.79 -34.93 13.43
N GLU A 22 18.90 -35.37 14.33
CA GLU A 22 17.49 -34.93 14.36
C GLU A 22 17.38 -33.41 14.55
N MET A 23 18.19 -32.85 15.45
CA MET A 23 18.21 -31.41 15.71
C MET A 23 18.68 -30.63 14.48
N VAL A 24 19.76 -31.08 13.82
CA VAL A 24 20.30 -30.44 12.60
C VAL A 24 19.32 -30.55 11.44
N MET A 25 18.67 -31.70 11.25
CA MET A 25 17.68 -31.90 10.21
C MET A 25 16.46 -31.00 10.42
N THR A 26 15.94 -30.95 11.65
CA THR A 26 14.81 -30.10 12.00
C THR A 26 15.13 -28.62 11.80
N TYR A 27 16.31 -28.18 12.23
CA TYR A 27 16.77 -26.81 11.99
C TYR A 27 16.89 -26.49 10.49
N SER A 28 17.48 -27.39 9.71
CA SER A 28 17.67 -27.22 8.27
C SER A 28 16.34 -27.12 7.52
N ILE A 29 15.36 -27.97 7.88
CA ILE A 29 14.00 -27.92 7.31
C ILE A 29 13.30 -26.59 7.65
N ASN A 30 13.38 -26.16 8.91
CA ASN A 30 12.79 -24.87 9.31
C ASN A 30 13.44 -23.70 8.57
N LEU A 31 14.78 -23.71 8.42
CA LEU A 31 15.51 -22.67 7.69
C LEU A 31 15.10 -22.62 6.20
N LEU A 32 14.98 -23.78 5.55
CA LEU A 32 14.52 -23.87 4.16
C LEU A 32 13.10 -23.32 4.02
N LYS A 33 12.19 -23.70 4.93
CA LYS A 33 10.81 -23.24 4.91
C LYS A 33 10.68 -21.73 5.14
N THR A 34 11.48 -21.16 6.04
CA THR A 34 11.51 -19.69 6.23
C THR A 34 11.96 -18.98 4.96
N ARG A 35 13.02 -19.46 4.30
CA ARG A 35 13.50 -18.87 3.04
C ARG A 35 12.47 -18.95 1.92
N GLU A 36 11.82 -20.09 1.77
CA GLU A 36 10.76 -20.27 0.76
C GLU A 36 9.59 -19.30 1.00
N LEU A 37 9.17 -19.12 2.26
CA LEU A 37 8.13 -18.16 2.61
C LEU A 37 8.56 -16.71 2.36
N GLU A 38 9.82 -16.36 2.63
CA GLU A 38 10.37 -15.04 2.35
C GLU A 38 10.42 -14.76 0.84
N GLU A 39 10.84 -15.72 0.03
CA GLU A 39 10.87 -15.64 -1.43
C GLU A 39 9.45 -15.49 -2.01
N GLN A 40 8.51 -16.31 -1.54
CA GLN A 40 7.10 -16.20 -1.97
C GLN A 40 6.49 -14.84 -1.59
N LEU A 41 6.80 -14.33 -0.40
CA LEU A 41 6.34 -13.01 0.04
C LEU A 41 6.94 -11.91 -0.83
N GLN A 42 8.23 -11.99 -1.13
CA GLN A 42 8.93 -11.04 -1.98
C GLN A 42 8.36 -11.04 -3.41
N GLU A 43 8.19 -12.21 -4.01
CA GLU A 43 7.64 -12.35 -5.35
C GLU A 43 6.20 -11.81 -5.42
N SER A 44 5.38 -12.11 -4.40
CA SER A 44 4.01 -11.57 -4.30
C SER A 44 4.01 -10.04 -4.20
N ASN A 45 4.90 -9.47 -3.38
CA ASN A 45 5.03 -8.03 -3.22
C ASN A 45 5.50 -7.33 -4.50
N GLU A 46 6.44 -7.92 -5.23
CA GLU A 46 6.92 -7.41 -6.51
C GLU A 46 5.83 -7.44 -7.58
N LYS A 47 5.09 -8.56 -7.68
CA LYS A 47 3.92 -8.66 -8.57
C LYS A 47 2.88 -7.60 -8.25
N PHE A 48 2.54 -7.42 -6.98
CA PHE A 48 1.58 -6.41 -6.54
C PHE A 48 2.03 -4.98 -6.87
N LYS A 49 3.30 -4.65 -6.58
CA LYS A 49 3.89 -3.35 -6.94
C LYS A 49 3.87 -3.11 -8.45
N SER A 50 4.19 -4.13 -9.25
CA SER A 50 4.16 -4.04 -10.71
C SER A 50 2.75 -3.75 -11.23
N LEU A 51 1.74 -4.47 -10.73
CA LEU A 51 0.33 -4.26 -11.09
C LEU A 51 -0.17 -2.87 -10.72
N ILE A 52 0.18 -2.37 -9.54
CA ILE A 52 -0.26 -1.04 -9.11
C ILE A 52 0.46 0.08 -9.88
N ASN A 53 1.73 -0.09 -10.21
CA ASN A 53 2.51 0.92 -10.93
C ASN A 53 2.24 0.93 -12.44
N SER A 54 1.63 -0.12 -13.00
CA SER A 54 1.16 -0.13 -14.39
C SER A 54 -0.18 0.60 -14.58
N SER A 55 -0.92 0.87 -13.50
CA SER A 55 -2.15 1.66 -13.52
C SER A 55 -1.92 3.08 -14.07
N CYS A 56 -2.86 3.55 -14.90
CA CYS A 56 -2.93 4.95 -15.32
C CYS A 56 -3.56 5.85 -14.25
N ASP A 57 -4.42 5.30 -13.39
CA ASP A 57 -5.04 6.02 -12.28
C ASP A 57 -4.11 6.04 -11.06
N ILE A 58 -4.19 7.12 -10.28
CA ILE A 58 -3.53 7.24 -8.98
C ILE A 58 -4.16 6.23 -8.03
N ILE A 59 -3.33 5.39 -7.41
CA ILE A 59 -3.72 4.45 -6.37
C ILE A 59 -2.95 4.82 -5.11
N CYS A 60 -3.67 5.02 -4.01
CA CYS A 60 -3.07 5.54 -2.79
C CYS A 60 -3.76 5.04 -1.52
N THR A 61 -3.05 5.14 -0.41
CA THR A 61 -3.60 4.92 0.93
C THR A 61 -3.20 6.05 1.84
N ALA A 62 -4.11 6.46 2.72
CA ALA A 62 -3.84 7.50 3.71
C ALA A 62 -4.23 7.05 5.11
N GLU A 63 -3.58 7.62 6.12
CA GLU A 63 -3.99 7.49 7.52
C GLU A 63 -5.32 8.22 7.78
N LYS A 64 -5.89 8.01 8.97
CA LYS A 64 -7.04 8.80 9.44
C LYS A 64 -6.79 10.31 9.39
N SER A 65 -5.55 10.74 9.61
CA SER A 65 -5.12 12.14 9.55
C SER A 65 -5.15 12.74 8.14
N GLY A 66 -5.30 11.90 7.11
CA GLY A 66 -5.17 12.31 5.71
C GLY A 66 -3.73 12.32 5.20
N LYS A 67 -2.75 11.86 6.00
CA LYS A 67 -1.36 11.69 5.55
C LYS A 67 -1.22 10.48 4.64
N TRP A 68 -0.52 10.64 3.53
CA TRP A 68 -0.23 9.54 2.62
C TRP A 68 0.65 8.47 3.29
N THR A 69 0.23 7.22 3.24
CA THR A 69 1.05 6.06 3.62
C THR A 69 1.60 5.34 2.39
N PHE A 70 0.90 5.44 1.26
CA PHE A 70 1.35 4.92 -0.02
C PHE A 70 0.70 5.71 -1.16
N ILE A 71 1.44 5.86 -2.26
CA ILE A 71 0.93 6.35 -3.54
C ILE A 71 1.73 5.73 -4.67
N ASN A 72 1.07 5.32 -5.76
CA ASN A 72 1.72 4.65 -6.89
C ASN A 72 2.43 5.63 -7.85
N GLN A 73 3.18 5.08 -8.80
CA GLN A 73 3.95 5.88 -9.77
C GLN A 73 3.08 6.74 -10.71
N ALA A 74 1.77 6.50 -10.80
CA ALA A 74 0.87 7.32 -11.60
C ALA A 74 0.83 8.78 -11.09
N ALA A 75 1.07 9.02 -9.80
CA ALA A 75 1.16 10.38 -9.25
C ALA A 75 2.26 11.22 -9.92
N LYS A 76 3.40 10.63 -10.27
CA LYS A 76 4.45 11.32 -11.04
C LYS A 76 3.97 11.68 -12.43
N LYS A 77 3.26 10.77 -13.10
CA LYS A 77 2.78 10.99 -14.48
C LYS A 77 1.68 12.05 -14.54
N ILE A 78 0.79 12.07 -13.55
CA ILE A 78 -0.39 12.95 -13.53
C ILE A 78 -0.09 14.29 -12.86
N LEU A 79 0.53 14.28 -11.68
CA LEU A 79 0.75 15.48 -10.86
C LEU A 79 2.19 16.01 -10.94
N GLY A 80 3.14 15.22 -11.46
CA GLY A 80 4.56 15.60 -11.55
C GLY A 80 5.38 15.35 -10.28
N TYR A 81 4.78 14.93 -9.17
CA TYR A 81 5.49 14.64 -7.92
C TYR A 81 6.00 13.20 -7.87
N GLU A 82 7.20 13.01 -7.33
CA GLU A 82 7.63 11.66 -6.99
C GLU A 82 6.79 11.14 -5.82
N PRO A 83 6.39 9.85 -5.82
CA PRO A 83 5.68 9.26 -4.69
C PRO A 83 6.38 9.49 -3.34
N ALA A 84 7.72 9.42 -3.33
CA ALA A 84 8.53 9.67 -2.15
C ALA A 84 8.41 11.10 -1.59
N ASP A 85 8.12 12.09 -2.43
CA ASP A 85 7.91 13.49 -2.02
C ASP A 85 6.53 13.71 -1.38
N MET A 86 5.58 12.78 -1.61
CA MET A 86 4.19 12.88 -1.17
C MET A 86 3.90 12.03 0.06
N VAL A 87 4.52 10.84 0.16
CA VAL A 87 4.34 9.94 1.31
C VAL A 87 4.76 10.63 2.60
N GLY A 88 3.95 10.47 3.66
CA GLY A 88 4.11 11.11 4.96
C GLY A 88 3.49 12.52 5.05
N ARG A 89 3.12 13.14 3.93
CA ARG A 89 2.50 14.47 3.89
C ARG A 89 0.97 14.38 3.83
N PRO A 90 0.25 15.38 4.35
CA PRO A 90 -1.20 15.48 4.16
C PRO A 90 -1.57 15.57 2.68
N SER A 91 -2.61 14.85 2.26
CA SER A 91 -3.16 14.95 0.90
C SER A 91 -3.60 16.37 0.54
N PHE A 92 -4.09 17.11 1.54
CA PHE A 92 -4.59 18.47 1.41
C PHE A 92 -3.51 19.51 1.02
N ASP A 93 -2.23 19.20 1.20
CA ASP A 93 -1.12 20.08 0.79
C ASP A 93 -1.04 20.28 -0.74
N PHE A 94 -1.66 19.37 -1.50
CA PHE A 94 -1.56 19.30 -2.96
C PHE A 94 -2.87 19.71 -3.66
N ILE A 95 -3.89 20.10 -2.88
CA ILE A 95 -5.22 20.47 -3.35
C ILE A 95 -5.33 21.99 -3.41
N PHE A 96 -6.06 22.50 -4.40
CA PHE A 96 -6.35 23.94 -4.49
C PHE A 96 -7.11 24.42 -3.24
N PRO A 97 -6.82 25.63 -2.69
CA PRO A 97 -7.42 26.11 -1.45
C PRO A 97 -8.96 26.05 -1.41
N GLU A 98 -9.60 26.30 -2.55
CA GLU A 98 -11.06 26.29 -2.70
C GLU A 98 -11.66 24.91 -2.46
N ASP A 99 -10.92 23.84 -2.77
CA ASP A 99 -11.38 22.45 -2.67
C ASP A 99 -10.95 21.75 -1.37
N ILE A 100 -10.03 22.34 -0.58
CA ILE A 100 -9.51 21.73 0.66
C ILE A 100 -10.64 21.38 1.64
N LYS A 101 -11.62 22.27 1.81
CA LYS A 101 -12.73 22.05 2.74
C LYS A 101 -13.56 20.83 2.33
N SER A 102 -13.97 20.79 1.06
CA SER A 102 -14.75 19.69 0.48
C SER A 102 -13.99 18.35 0.57
N ALA A 103 -12.69 18.36 0.26
CA ALA A 103 -11.84 17.18 0.35
C ALA A 103 -11.66 16.68 1.79
N ARG A 104 -11.59 17.58 2.78
CA ARG A 104 -11.51 17.22 4.19
C ARG A 104 -12.80 16.59 4.69
N GLU A 105 -13.94 17.19 4.40
CA GLU A 105 -15.26 16.65 4.75
C GLU A 105 -15.48 15.28 4.12
N ALA A 106 -15.10 15.11 2.85
CA ALA A 106 -15.07 13.85 2.15
C ALA A 106 -14.23 12.79 2.89
N HIS A 107 -12.98 13.09 3.23
CA HIS A 107 -12.10 12.17 3.96
C HIS A 107 -12.63 11.84 5.36
N GLU A 108 -13.11 12.83 6.10
CA GLU A 108 -13.69 12.67 7.43
C GLU A 108 -14.95 11.79 7.40
N SER A 109 -15.80 11.93 6.38
CA SER A 109 -16.98 11.08 6.20
C SER A 109 -16.60 9.60 6.02
N VAL A 110 -15.54 9.31 5.25
CA VAL A 110 -15.08 7.94 5.01
C VAL A 110 -14.49 7.34 6.29
N VAL A 111 -13.67 8.12 7.01
CA VAL A 111 -12.98 7.64 8.21
C VAL A 111 -13.91 7.54 9.42
N GLY A 112 -14.84 8.49 9.56
CA GLY A 112 -15.77 8.59 10.68
C GLY A 112 -17.00 7.70 10.52
N GLU A 113 -17.62 7.70 9.35
CA GLU A 113 -18.87 6.96 9.11
C GLU A 113 -18.62 5.60 8.43
N GLY A 114 -17.44 5.37 7.88
CA GLY A 114 -17.12 4.16 7.13
C GLY A 114 -17.86 4.04 5.79
N LYS A 115 -18.41 5.15 5.30
CA LYS A 115 -19.10 5.21 4.00
C LYS A 115 -18.07 5.43 2.89
N SER A 116 -18.15 4.64 1.84
CA SER A 116 -17.34 4.86 0.65
C SER A 116 -17.85 6.07 -0.12
N LEU A 117 -16.91 6.89 -0.59
CA LEU A 117 -17.17 8.03 -1.44
C LEU A 117 -16.90 7.65 -2.89
N ARG A 118 -17.75 8.10 -3.81
CA ARG A 118 -17.58 7.87 -5.25
C ARG A 118 -17.58 9.19 -5.99
N GLU A 119 -16.77 9.25 -7.04
CA GLU A 119 -16.71 10.35 -8.00
C GLU A 119 -16.53 11.73 -7.35
N HIS A 120 -15.83 11.82 -6.22
CA HIS A 120 -15.56 13.10 -5.59
C HIS A 120 -14.53 13.87 -6.41
N VAL A 121 -14.93 15.00 -6.96
CA VAL A 121 -14.09 15.81 -7.83
C VAL A 121 -13.43 16.94 -7.02
N ASN A 122 -12.13 17.10 -7.20
CA ASN A 122 -11.36 18.23 -6.68
C ASN A 122 -10.19 18.59 -7.61
N LYS A 123 -9.72 19.82 -7.50
CA LYS A 123 -8.58 20.34 -8.25
C LYS A 123 -7.30 20.20 -7.45
N TRP A 124 -6.26 19.76 -8.14
CA TRP A 124 -4.94 19.49 -7.62
C TRP A 124 -3.90 20.39 -8.28
N ILE A 125 -2.92 20.81 -7.48
CA ILE A 125 -1.80 21.64 -7.90
C ILE A 125 -0.68 20.70 -8.35
N SER A 126 -0.38 20.66 -9.65
CA SER A 126 0.76 19.89 -10.16
C SER A 126 2.10 20.53 -9.77
N LYS A 127 3.20 19.78 -9.87
CA LYS A 127 4.55 20.24 -9.46
C LYS A 127 5.04 21.47 -10.23
N ASP A 128 4.55 21.67 -11.44
CA ASP A 128 4.81 22.84 -12.29
C ASP A 128 3.83 24.01 -12.05
N GLY A 129 2.91 23.88 -11.08
CA GLY A 129 1.92 24.90 -10.73
C GLY A 129 0.63 24.86 -11.56
N GLY A 130 0.48 23.87 -12.45
CA GLY A 130 -0.73 23.65 -13.23
C GLY A 130 -1.92 23.13 -12.42
N THR A 131 -3.08 23.09 -13.06
CA THR A 131 -4.33 22.56 -12.51
C THR A 131 -4.65 21.21 -13.13
N ILE A 132 -4.78 20.20 -12.28
CA ILE A 132 -5.24 18.86 -12.63
C ILE A 132 -6.57 18.59 -11.92
N THR A 133 -7.60 18.20 -12.67
CA THR A 133 -8.90 17.84 -12.09
C THR A 133 -8.95 16.33 -11.88
N LEU A 134 -9.08 15.89 -10.62
CA LEU A 134 -9.13 14.48 -10.26
C LEU A 134 -10.53 14.08 -9.79
N SER A 135 -10.99 12.90 -10.22
CA SER A 135 -12.18 12.23 -9.68
C SER A 135 -11.76 11.08 -8.79
N TRP A 136 -12.20 11.11 -7.53
CA TRP A 136 -11.79 10.18 -6.49
C TRP A 136 -12.89 9.20 -6.10
N ASN A 137 -12.51 7.93 -6.03
CA ASN A 137 -13.23 6.91 -5.30
C ASN A 137 -12.45 6.57 -4.04
N ILE A 138 -13.06 6.76 -2.87
CA ILE A 138 -12.39 6.62 -1.56
C ILE A 138 -13.16 5.62 -0.73
N VAL A 139 -12.47 4.61 -0.18
CA VAL A 139 -13.06 3.55 0.64
C VAL A 139 -12.33 3.45 1.98
N PRO A 140 -13.00 3.05 3.07
CA PRO A 140 -12.35 2.92 4.37
C PRO A 140 -11.37 1.74 4.36
N LEU A 141 -10.14 1.97 4.83
CA LEU A 141 -9.16 0.92 5.07
C LEU A 141 -9.38 0.35 6.47
N ARG A 142 -9.63 -0.96 6.57
CA ARG A 142 -9.88 -1.65 7.84
C ARG A 142 -8.74 -2.59 8.20
N ASN A 143 -8.41 -2.66 9.50
CA ASN A 143 -7.49 -3.67 10.02
C ASN A 143 -8.19 -5.03 10.22
N ARG A 144 -7.43 -6.05 10.65
CA ARG A 144 -7.96 -7.41 10.93
C ARG A 144 -9.07 -7.46 11.98
N ARG A 145 -9.23 -6.42 12.81
CA ARG A 145 -10.29 -6.28 13.82
C ARG A 145 -11.51 -5.52 13.29
N GLY A 146 -11.56 -5.20 11.99
CA GLY A 146 -12.64 -4.44 11.36
C GLY A 146 -12.63 -2.93 11.64
N GLN A 147 -11.65 -2.44 12.40
CA GLN A 147 -11.52 -1.02 12.73
C GLN A 147 -10.97 -0.26 11.53
N ILE A 148 -11.57 0.88 11.23
CA ILE A 148 -11.04 1.80 10.22
C ILE A 148 -9.70 2.33 10.74
N VAL A 149 -8.66 2.24 9.92
CA VAL A 149 -7.30 2.73 10.21
C VAL A 149 -6.87 3.83 9.23
N GLY A 150 -7.65 4.06 8.17
CA GLY A 150 -7.35 5.05 7.14
C GLY A 150 -8.28 4.91 5.94
N THR A 151 -7.78 5.28 4.77
CA THR A 151 -8.52 5.21 3.51
C THR A 151 -7.67 4.58 2.41
N HIS A 152 -8.35 3.96 1.44
CA HIS A 152 -7.81 3.66 0.11
C HIS A 152 -8.49 4.58 -0.89
N GLY A 153 -7.72 5.13 -1.82
CA GLY A 153 -8.20 6.04 -2.85
C GLY A 153 -7.76 5.60 -4.24
N VAL A 154 -8.65 5.76 -5.21
CA VAL A 154 -8.32 5.74 -6.64
C VAL A 154 -8.69 7.08 -7.24
N GLY A 155 -7.70 7.79 -7.79
CA GLY A 155 -7.84 9.10 -8.39
C GLY A 155 -7.65 9.03 -9.89
N ARG A 156 -8.68 9.39 -10.66
CA ARG A 156 -8.63 9.44 -12.12
C ARG A 156 -8.48 10.87 -12.61
N ASP A 157 -7.55 11.09 -13.52
CA ASP A 157 -7.42 12.36 -14.22
C ASP A 157 -8.58 12.57 -15.20
N ILE A 158 -9.37 13.60 -14.96
CA ILE A 158 -10.49 14.02 -15.81
C ILE A 158 -10.28 15.42 -16.38
N THR A 159 -9.05 15.96 -16.35
CA THR A 159 -8.71 17.32 -16.79
C THR A 159 -9.16 17.60 -18.22
N SER A 160 -8.92 16.66 -19.14
CA SER A 160 -9.34 16.81 -20.55
C SER A 160 -10.86 16.85 -20.70
N ARG A 161 -11.59 16.10 -19.89
CA ARG A 161 -13.06 16.05 -19.91
C ARG A 161 -13.67 17.32 -19.33
N ASP A 162 -13.17 17.77 -18.19
CA ASP A 162 -13.61 19.01 -17.54
C ASP A 162 -13.39 20.24 -18.45
N LYS A 163 -12.24 20.32 -19.12
CA LYS A 163 -11.96 21.38 -20.11
C LYS A 163 -12.92 21.35 -21.30
N LEU A 164 -13.34 20.18 -21.75
CA LEU A 164 -14.29 20.05 -22.87
C LEU A 164 -15.70 20.47 -22.44
N GLU A 165 -16.17 20.01 -21.27
CA GLU A 165 -17.48 20.36 -20.73
C GLU A 165 -17.58 21.87 -20.43
N GLN A 166 -16.50 22.49 -19.92
CA GLN A 166 -16.46 23.94 -19.68
C GLN A 166 -16.48 24.75 -20.99
N ARG A 167 -15.78 24.31 -22.04
CA ARG A 167 -15.82 24.98 -23.36
C ARG A 167 -17.21 24.96 -23.97
N THR A 168 -17.87 23.79 -23.98
CA THR A 168 -19.23 23.67 -24.50
C THR A 168 -20.22 24.51 -23.71
N ARG A 169 -20.03 24.65 -22.39
CA ARG A 169 -20.88 25.50 -21.55
C ARG A 169 -20.75 26.99 -21.86
N ILE A 170 -19.54 27.46 -22.17
CA ILE A 170 -19.29 28.87 -22.53
C ILE A 170 -19.79 29.19 -23.95
N GLU A 171 -19.79 28.22 -24.88
CA GLU A 171 -20.31 28.41 -26.25
C GLU A 171 -21.85 28.43 -26.33
N LEU A 172 -22.54 27.97 -25.27
CA LEU A 172 -24.00 27.90 -25.19
C LEU A 172 -24.64 29.05 -24.40
N ASP A 173 -23.85 29.86 -23.70
CA ASP A 173 -24.26 31.10 -23.00
C ASP A 173 -23.95 32.34 -23.85
#